data_AF-A0A955E232-F1
#
_entry.id   AF-A0A955E232-F1
#
_cell.length_a   1.000
_cell.length_b   1.000
_cell.length_c   1.000
_cell.angle_alpha   90.00
_cell.angle_beta   90.00
_cell.angle_gamma   90.00
#
_symmetry.space_group_name_H-M   'P 1'
#
loop_
_entity.id
_entity.type
_entity.pdbx_description
1 polymer ?
#
loop_
_entity_poly.entity_id
_entity_poly.type
_entity_poly.pdbx_seq_one_letter_code
_entity_poly.pdbx_strand_id
1 'polypeptide(L)'
;MSKSLKDIEKDVIRVCNERNWNNTDPNQLISSIMIELAELAEHYQWQNDFSKIDKLSKSDKEELGYEFVDVLFYLLRLAHKSNIDIEKYFYKKLPKIKTKKYDKTYKP
;
A
#
# COMPACT_ATOMS: atom_id res chain seq x y z
N MET A 1 21.71 -8.76 3.68
CA MET A 1 20.52 -9.36 3.01
C MET A 1 19.47 -8.27 2.91
N SER A 2 18.74 -8.18 1.80
CA SER A 2 17.59 -7.27 1.68
C SER A 2 16.49 -7.69 2.65
N LYS A 3 15.82 -6.72 3.30
CA LYS A 3 14.66 -6.99 4.15
C LYS A 3 13.50 -7.56 3.31
N SER A 4 12.76 -8.52 3.86
CA SER A 4 11.55 -9.10 3.24
C SER A 4 10.31 -8.24 3.56
N LEU A 5 9.18 -8.52 2.90
CA LEU A 5 7.90 -7.88 3.24
C LEU A 5 7.50 -8.19 4.69
N LYS A 6 7.80 -9.40 5.19
CA LYS A 6 7.58 -9.76 6.59
C LYS A 6 8.42 -8.94 7.56
N ASP A 7 9.61 -8.51 7.16
CA ASP A 7 10.44 -7.65 8.00
C ASP A 7 9.87 -6.23 8.06
N ILE A 8 9.28 -5.74 6.96
CA ILE A 8 8.52 -4.48 6.94
C ILE A 8 7.28 -4.59 7.84
N GLU A 9 6.50 -5.67 7.73
CA GLU A 9 5.34 -5.91 8.61
C GLU A 9 5.75 -5.88 10.09
N LYS A 10 6.86 -6.54 10.47
CA LYS A 10 7.38 -6.50 11.84
C LYS A 10 7.73 -5.08 12.29
N ASP A 11 8.38 -4.28 11.43
CA ASP A 11 8.70 -2.89 11.73
C ASP A 11 7.39 -2.06 11.95
N VAL A 12 6.36 -2.27 11.13
CA VAL A 12 5.03 -1.65 11.27
C VAL A 12 4.37 -2.03 12.60
N ILE A 13 4.35 -3.32 12.95
CA ILE A 13 3.74 -3.79 14.20
C ILE A 13 4.50 -3.30 15.42
N ARG A 14 5.83 -3.22 15.36
CA ARG A 14 6.63 -2.59 16.43
C ARG A 14 6.19 -1.15 16.67
N VAL A 15 6.06 -0.34 15.61
CA VAL A 15 5.60 1.05 15.73
C VAL A 15 4.18 1.12 16.33
N CYS A 16 3.28 0.22 15.92
CA CYS A 16 1.93 0.17 16.47
C CYS A 16 1.93 -0.18 17.96
N ASN A 17 2.77 -1.11 18.39
CA ASN A 17 2.94 -1.48 19.79
C ASN A 17 3.47 -0.31 20.62
N GLU A 18 4.53 0.35 20.15
CA GLU A 18 5.15 1.50 20.83
C GLU A 18 4.17 2.68 20.99
N ARG A 19 3.21 2.82 20.07
CA ARG A 19 2.19 3.88 20.08
C ARG A 19 0.85 3.45 20.68
N ASN A 20 0.72 2.23 21.20
CA ASN A 20 -0.53 1.66 21.71
C ASN A 20 -1.70 1.65 20.69
N TRP A 21 -1.39 1.47 19.40
CA TRP A 21 -2.38 1.45 18.32
C TRP A 21 -2.96 0.06 18.02
N ASN A 22 -2.72 -0.90 18.92
CA ASN A 22 -3.12 -2.30 18.74
C ASN A 22 -4.62 -2.53 18.84
N ASN A 23 -5.40 -1.56 19.32
CA ASN A 23 -6.85 -1.67 19.50
C ASN A 23 -7.67 -1.06 18.36
N THR A 24 -7.04 -0.51 17.31
CA THR A 24 -7.77 0.07 16.15
C THR A 24 -8.63 -0.97 15.45
N ASP A 25 -9.91 -0.69 15.22
CA ASP A 25 -10.82 -1.63 14.57
C ASP A 25 -10.44 -1.87 13.08
N PRO A 26 -10.56 -3.09 12.53
CA PRO A 26 -10.28 -3.35 11.13
C PRO A 26 -11.04 -2.44 10.15
N ASN A 27 -12.28 -2.05 10.45
CA ASN A 27 -13.04 -1.13 9.60
C ASN A 27 -12.43 0.28 9.61
N GLN A 28 -11.89 0.73 10.74
CA GLN A 28 -11.17 2.00 10.82
C GLN A 28 -9.88 1.94 10.00
N LEU A 29 -9.18 0.81 9.99
CA LEU A 29 -7.99 0.63 9.16
C LEU A 29 -8.32 0.68 7.67
N ILE A 30 -9.46 0.12 7.24
CA ILE A 30 -9.93 0.25 5.86
C ILE A 30 -10.18 1.74 5.52
N SER A 31 -10.83 2.48 6.40
CA SER A 31 -11.04 3.92 6.21
C SER A 31 -9.72 4.68 6.10
N SER A 32 -8.73 4.37 6.95
CA SER A 32 -7.39 4.95 6.84
C SER A 32 -6.74 4.65 5.49
N ILE A 33 -6.78 3.39 5.01
CA ILE A 33 -6.25 3.03 3.68
C ILE A 33 -6.88 3.89 2.58
N MET A 34 -8.18 4.14 2.65
CA MET A 34 -8.88 4.96 1.65
C MET A 34 -8.46 6.44 1.70
N ILE A 35 -8.17 6.96 2.89
CA ILE A 35 -7.67 8.34 3.08
C ILE A 35 -6.26 8.45 2.49
N GLU A 36 -5.32 7.60 2.90
CA GLU A 36 -3.95 7.64 2.37
C GLU A 36 -3.90 7.36 0.86
N LEU A 37 -4.83 6.54 0.34
CA LEU A 37 -4.95 6.32 -1.10
C LEU A 37 -5.46 7.56 -1.84
N ALA A 38 -6.30 8.38 -1.19
CA ALA A 38 -6.73 9.66 -1.76
C ALA A 38 -5.56 10.66 -1.77
N GLU A 39 -4.79 10.75 -0.68
CA GLU A 39 -3.57 11.58 -0.60
C GLU A 39 -2.56 11.17 -1.67
N LEU A 40 -2.30 9.87 -1.83
CA LEU A 40 -1.50 9.33 -2.94
C LEU A 40 -2.05 9.73 -4.30
N ALA A 41 -3.38 9.74 -4.48
CA ALA A 41 -4.01 10.09 -5.75
C ALA A 41 -3.88 11.58 -6.10
N GLU A 42 -3.76 12.48 -5.11
CA GLU A 42 -3.60 13.92 -5.34
C GLU A 42 -2.33 14.23 -6.16
N HIS A 43 -1.26 13.45 -5.97
CA HIS A 43 -0.03 13.55 -6.77
C HIS A 43 -0.23 13.26 -8.27
N TYR A 44 -1.30 12.53 -8.63
CA TYR A 44 -1.61 12.13 -10.02
C TYR A 44 -2.78 12.91 -10.61
N GLN A 45 -3.67 13.50 -9.79
CA GLN A 45 -4.95 14.06 -10.21
C GLN A 45 -4.82 15.10 -11.34
N TRP A 46 -3.78 15.93 -11.31
CA TRP A 46 -3.56 17.01 -12.28
C TRP A 46 -2.49 16.69 -13.34
N GLN A 47 -1.99 15.45 -13.36
CA GLN A 47 -0.95 15.01 -14.29
C GLN A 47 -1.58 14.42 -15.56
N ASN A 48 -1.73 15.24 -16.59
CA ASN A 48 -2.13 14.78 -17.92
C ASN A 48 -1.05 13.96 -18.65
N ASP A 49 0.19 13.99 -18.13
CA ASP A 49 1.35 13.29 -18.68
C ASP A 49 2.13 12.63 -17.54
N PHE A 50 2.08 11.30 -17.49
CA PHE A 50 2.73 10.50 -16.46
C PHE A 50 4.27 10.67 -16.46
N SER A 51 4.87 11.04 -17.60
CA SER A 51 6.32 11.27 -17.68
C SER A 51 6.79 12.47 -16.85
N LYS A 52 5.87 13.32 -16.37
CA LYS A 52 6.18 14.41 -15.44
C LYS A 52 6.50 13.91 -14.04
N ILE A 53 6.01 12.73 -13.64
CA ILE A 53 6.35 12.14 -12.34
C ILE A 53 7.83 11.82 -12.23
N ASP A 54 8.45 11.41 -13.33
CA ASP A 54 9.90 11.17 -13.38
C ASP A 54 10.72 12.45 -13.25
N LYS A 55 10.09 13.62 -13.47
CA LYS A 55 10.70 14.96 -13.39
C LYS A 55 10.35 15.71 -12.10
N LEU A 56 9.69 15.05 -11.14
CA LEU A 56 9.42 15.64 -9.84
C LEU A 56 10.71 16.12 -9.18
N SER A 57 10.61 17.19 -8.38
CA SER A 57 11.71 17.59 -7.53
C SER A 57 12.03 16.49 -6.52
N LYS A 58 13.21 16.54 -5.90
CA LYS A 58 13.60 15.54 -4.90
C LYS A 58 12.61 15.50 -3.73
N SER A 59 12.11 16.65 -3.28
CA SER A 59 11.13 16.73 -2.19
C SER A 59 9.81 16.10 -2.59
N ASP A 60 9.28 16.44 -3.77
CA ASP A 60 7.96 15.92 -4.19
C ASP A 60 8.01 14.41 -4.44
N LYS A 61 9.17 13.90 -4.88
CA LYS A 61 9.38 12.45 -5.05
C LYS A 61 9.51 11.72 -3.72
N GLU A 62 10.03 12.40 -2.69
CA GLU A 62 10.09 11.86 -1.33
C GLU A 62 8.70 11.82 -0.70
N GLU A 63 7.93 12.90 -0.80
CA GLU A 63 6.54 12.99 -0.36
C GLU A 63 5.66 11.92 -1.02
N LEU A 64 5.72 11.81 -2.36
CA LEU A 64 5.05 10.74 -3.10
C LEU A 64 5.44 9.34 -2.57
N GLY A 65 6.71 9.15 -2.21
CA GLY A 65 7.20 7.92 -1.61
C GLY A 65 6.60 7.65 -0.23
N TYR A 66 6.38 8.68 0.59
CA TYR A 66 5.71 8.56 1.87
C TYR A 66 4.25 8.16 1.71
N GLU A 67 3.51 8.73 0.75
CA GLU A 67 2.12 8.32 0.49
C GLU A 67 1.98 6.84 0.10
N PHE A 68 2.93 6.30 -0.69
CA PHE A 68 2.99 4.86 -0.95
C PHE A 68 3.21 4.04 0.32
N VAL A 69 4.05 4.55 1.23
CA VAL A 69 4.34 3.90 2.51
C VAL A 69 3.14 3.97 3.44
N ASP A 70 2.37 5.06 3.46
CA ASP A 70 1.21 5.21 4.33
C ASP A 70 0.08 4.25 3.92
N VAL A 71 -0.21 4.13 2.62
CA VAL A 71 -1.10 3.09 2.10
C VAL A 71 -0.63 1.69 2.52
N LEU A 72 0.67 1.40 2.37
CA LEU A 72 1.25 0.11 2.75
C LEU A 72 1.18 -0.13 4.26
N PHE A 73 1.41 0.91 5.07
CA PHE A 73 1.44 0.86 6.53
C PHE A 73 0.08 0.40 7.06
N TYR A 74 -1.02 1.03 6.65
CA TYR A 74 -2.34 0.61 7.08
C TYR A 74 -2.77 -0.73 6.48
N LEU A 75 -2.37 -1.04 5.23
CA LEU A 75 -2.64 -2.35 4.64
C LEU A 75 -1.98 -3.49 5.42
N LEU A 76 -0.72 -3.33 5.82
CA LEU A 76 0.00 -4.32 6.63
C LEU A 76 -0.60 -4.46 8.02
N ARG A 77 -1.05 -3.36 8.65
CA ARG A 77 -1.79 -3.42 9.92
C ARG A 77 -3.08 -4.22 9.77
N LEU A 78 -3.87 -3.94 8.71
CA LEU A 78 -5.12 -4.64 8.47
C LEU A 78 -4.89 -6.13 8.22
N ALA A 79 -3.88 -6.48 7.40
CA ALA A 79 -3.52 -7.86 7.12
C ALA A 79 -3.08 -8.60 8.39
N HIS A 80 -2.25 -7.97 9.22
CA HIS A 80 -1.81 -8.52 10.50
C HIS A 80 -2.99 -8.82 11.43
N LYS A 81 -3.90 -7.85 11.64
CA LYS A 81 -5.10 -8.05 12.46
C LYS A 81 -6.06 -9.10 11.89
N SER A 82 -6.06 -9.25 10.57
CA SER A 82 -6.87 -10.25 9.86
C SER A 82 -6.20 -11.63 9.79
N ASN A 83 -5.00 -11.79 10.35
CA ASN A 83 -4.18 -12.99 10.25
C ASN A 83 -3.91 -13.43 8.79
N ILE A 84 -3.63 -12.46 7.92
CA ILE A 84 -3.34 -12.65 6.50
C ILE A 84 -1.85 -12.38 6.23
N ASP A 85 -1.13 -13.44 5.85
CA ASP A 85 0.25 -13.34 5.35
C ASP A 85 0.23 -12.88 3.88
N ILE A 86 0.40 -11.57 3.65
CA ILE A 86 0.33 -10.97 2.30
C ILE A 86 1.33 -11.64 1.36
N GLU A 87 2.57 -11.85 1.80
CA GLU A 87 3.63 -12.43 0.97
C GLU A 87 3.25 -13.85 0.50
N LYS A 88 2.78 -14.69 1.42
CA LYS A 88 2.27 -16.04 1.11
C LYS A 88 1.12 -15.99 0.11
N TYR A 89 0.13 -15.13 0.33
CA TYR A 89 -1.03 -15.04 -0.55
C TYR A 89 -0.69 -14.43 -1.92
N PHE A 90 0.25 -13.49 -1.97
CA PHE A 90 0.77 -12.94 -3.22
C PHE A 90 1.35 -14.03 -4.10
N TYR A 91 2.29 -14.84 -3.60
CA TYR A 91 2.89 -15.93 -4.37
C TYR A 91 1.87 -17.03 -4.73
N LYS A 92 0.88 -17.29 -3.87
CA LYS A 92 -0.24 -18.20 -4.19
C LYS A 92 -1.13 -17.66 -5.31
N LYS A 93 -1.31 -16.33 -5.41
CA LYS A 93 -2.18 -15.68 -6.40
C LYS A 93 -1.46 -15.36 -7.71
N LEU A 94 -0.15 -15.14 -7.69
CA LEU A 94 0.65 -14.67 -8.83
C LEU A 94 0.50 -15.54 -10.10
N PRO A 95 0.54 -16.89 -10.06
CA PRO A 95 0.31 -17.71 -11.25
C PRO A 95 -1.10 -17.55 -11.85
N LYS A 96 -2.10 -17.27 -10.99
CA LYS A 96 -3.48 -17.02 -11.41
C LYS A 96 -3.63 -15.64 -12.06
N ILE A 97 -2.86 -14.64 -11.63
CA ILE A 97 -2.84 -13.32 -12.26
C ILE A 97 -2.24 -13.42 -13.67
N LYS A 98 -1.12 -14.15 -13.83
CA LYS A 98 -0.46 -14.35 -15.14
C LYS A 98 -1.36 -14.95 -16.22
N THR A 99 -2.31 -15.79 -15.82
CA THR A 99 -3.23 -16.49 -16.72
C THR A 99 -4.62 -15.84 -16.78
N LYS A 100 -4.86 -14.79 -15.98
CA LYS A 100 -6.13 -14.07 -15.97
C LYS A 100 -6.27 -13.30 -17.29
N LYS A 101 -7.27 -13.69 -18.09
CA LYS A 101 -7.69 -12.90 -19.24
C LYS A 101 -8.53 -11.74 -18.72
N TYR A 102 -8.04 -10.52 -18.88
CA TYR A 102 -8.85 -9.32 -18.70
C TYR A 102 -9.73 -9.17 -19.94
N ASP A 103 -11.03 -9.03 -19.74
CA ASP A 103 -11.93 -8.65 -20.82
C ASP A 103 -11.52 -7.25 -21.29
N LYS A 104 -11.01 -7.15 -22.51
CA LYS A 104 -10.54 -5.89 -23.11
C LYS A 104 -11.68 -4.89 -23.30
N THR A 105 -12.93 -5.30 -23.10
CA THR A 105 -14.11 -4.42 -23.17
C THR A 105 -14.45 -3.75 -21.84
N TYR A 106 -13.82 -4.16 -20.73
CA TYR A 106 -14.02 -3.50 -19.44
C TYR A 106 -13.38 -2.09 -19.47
N LYS A 107 -14.22 -1.07 -19.59
CA LYS A 107 -13.88 0.31 -19.23
C LYS A 107 -14.43 0.57 -17.82
N PRO A 108 -13.58 0.95 -16.86
CA PRO A 108 -14.05 1.39 -15.54
C PRO A 108 -14.91 2.65 -15.65
#